data_AF-A0A2V8SRS8-F1
#
_entry.id   AF-A0A2V8SRS8-F1
#
_cell.length_a   1.000
_cell.length_b   1.000
_cell.length_c   1.000
_cell.angle_alpha   90.00
_cell.angle_beta   90.00
_cell.angle_gamma   90.00
#
_symmetry.space_group_name_H-M   'P 1'
#
loop_
_entity.id
_entity.type
_entity.pdbx_description
1 polymer ?
#
loop_
_entity_poly.entity_id
_entity_poly.type
_entity_poly.pdbx_seq_one_letter_code
_entity_poly.pdbx_strand_id
1 'polypeptide(L)'
;MSTNYVPCPKCNGAAERLKFTWWGGVLGPKILSHVKCQSCGHKYNGKSGKDNTTGIVIYSAIVAIVVFGFMVVLFAALAILTATTK
;
A
#
# COMPACT_ATOMS: atom_id res chain seq x y z
N MET A 1 17.12 12.55 12.96
CA MET A 1 15.77 11.98 12.77
C MET A 1 15.74 10.60 13.39
N SER A 2 15.25 10.49 14.63
CA SER A 2 15.02 9.18 15.25
C SER A 2 13.81 8.56 14.56
N THR A 3 14.06 7.67 13.61
CA THR A 3 12.98 6.91 12.97
C THR A 3 12.47 5.94 14.02
N ASN A 4 11.20 6.05 14.43
CA ASN A 4 10.51 5.10 15.33
C ASN A 4 10.33 3.70 14.70
N TYR A 5 11.25 3.31 13.81
CA TYR A 5 11.25 2.06 13.09
C TYR A 5 12.40 1.21 13.59
N VAL A 6 12.19 -0.10 13.61
CA VAL A 6 13.24 -1.04 13.97
C VAL A 6 14.42 -0.91 13.00
N PRO A 7 15.67 -1.07 13.48
CA PRO A 7 16.85 -1.04 12.62
C PRO A 7 16.76 -2.04 11.47
N CYS A 8 17.46 -1.74 10.38
CA CYS A 8 17.42 -2.62 9.21
C CYS A 8 17.93 -4.03 9.55
N PRO A 9 17.17 -5.11 9.28
CA PRO A 9 17.57 -6.47 9.62
C PRO A 9 18.81 -6.96 8.85
N LYS A 10 19.19 -6.29 7.76
CA LYS A 10 20.35 -6.67 6.92
C LYS A 10 21.65 -5.97 7.27
N CYS A 11 21.58 -4.72 7.73
CA CYS A 11 22.79 -3.89 7.93
C CYS A 11 22.73 -2.98 9.15
N ASN A 12 21.68 -3.09 9.97
CA ASN A 12 21.44 -2.29 11.17
C ASN A 12 21.34 -0.77 10.94
N GLY A 13 21.25 -0.31 9.69
CA GLY A 13 21.12 1.10 9.33
C GLY A 13 19.73 1.68 9.60
N ALA A 14 19.64 3.02 9.58
CA ALA A 14 18.39 3.76 9.74
C ALA A 14 17.44 3.53 8.55
N ALA A 15 16.13 3.61 8.80
CA ALA A 15 15.12 3.38 7.78
C ALA A 15 14.05 4.48 7.75
N GLU A 16 13.61 4.82 6.55
CA GLU A 16 12.59 5.84 6.33
C GLU A 16 11.39 5.22 5.63
N ARG A 17 10.18 5.68 5.98
CA ARG A 17 8.95 5.24 5.31
C ARG A 17 8.94 5.69 3.86
N LEU A 18 8.61 4.77 2.96
CA LEU A 18 8.42 5.10 1.55
C LEU A 18 7.21 6.03 1.39
N LYS A 19 7.36 7.10 0.61
CA LYS A 19 6.27 8.03 0.29
C LYS A 19 5.29 7.46 -0.73
N PHE A 20 5.77 6.53 -1.57
CA PHE A 20 5.01 5.90 -2.65
C PHE A 20 5.53 4.49 -2.95
N THR A 21 4.62 3.59 -3.31
CA THR A 21 4.94 2.31 -3.97
C THR A 21 4.03 2.10 -5.18
N TRP A 22 4.52 1.41 -6.21
CA TRP A 22 3.73 1.13 -7.41
C TRP A 22 2.50 0.25 -7.14
N TRP A 23 2.58 -0.66 -6.16
CA TRP A 23 1.46 -1.53 -5.75
C TRP A 23 0.52 -0.88 -4.73
N GLY A 24 1.00 0.13 -4.00
CA GLY A 24 0.32 0.68 -2.81
C GLY A 24 -0.04 2.15 -2.92
N GLY A 25 0.40 2.84 -3.97
CA GLY A 25 0.32 4.28 -4.06
C GLY A 25 0.97 4.96 -2.85
N VAL A 26 0.34 6.04 -2.39
CA VAL A 26 0.75 6.77 -1.17
C VAL A 26 0.24 6.08 0.10
N LEU A 27 -0.85 5.31 0.01
CA LEU A 27 -1.53 4.72 1.16
C LEU A 27 -0.87 3.42 1.65
N GLY A 28 -0.51 2.52 0.74
CA GLY A 28 0.08 1.22 1.06
C GLY A 28 1.28 1.31 2.01
N PRO A 29 2.29 2.17 1.74
CA PRO A 29 3.43 2.34 2.63
C PRO A 29 3.05 2.89 4.02
N LYS A 30 2.00 3.72 4.11
CA LYS A 30 1.49 4.24 5.38
C LYS A 30 0.84 3.14 6.21
N ILE A 31 -0.05 2.37 5.59
CA ILE A 31 -0.84 1.33 6.26
C ILE A 31 0.06 0.18 6.71
N LEU A 32 0.91 -0.30 5.81
CA LEU A 32 1.77 -1.46 6.08
C LEU A 32 3.09 -1.07 6.75
N SER A 33 3.29 0.20 7.13
CA SER A 33 4.55 0.70 7.70
C SER A 33 5.76 0.30 6.85
N HIS A 34 5.64 0.39 5.52
CA HIS A 34 6.66 -0.07 4.59
C HIS A 34 7.79 0.97 4.51
N VAL A 35 8.97 0.58 4.97
CA VAL A 35 10.15 1.44 5.05
C VAL A 35 11.24 0.94 4.11
N LYS A 36 12.18 1.84 3.78
CA LYS A 36 13.41 1.55 3.05
C LYS A 36 14.59 1.96 3.94
N CYS A 37 15.55 1.05 4.09
CA CYS A 37 16.82 1.37 4.72
C CYS A 37 17.59 2.39 3.88
N GLN A 38 18.10 3.44 4.51
CA GLN A 38 18.86 4.49 3.83
C GLN A 38 20.29 4.06 3.50
N SER A 39 20.81 3.02 4.17
CA SER A 39 22.16 2.50 3.95
C SER A 39 22.22 1.45 2.83
N CYS A 40 21.41 0.39 2.90
CA CYS A 40 21.47 -0.73 1.95
C CYS A 40 20.27 -0.83 1.00
N GLY A 41 19.27 0.04 1.15
CA GLY A 41 18.08 0.06 0.29
C GLY A 41 17.09 -1.09 0.50
N HIS A 42 17.34 -2.00 1.45
CA HIS A 42 16.41 -3.08 1.78
C HIS A 42 15.07 -2.52 2.29
N LYS A 43 13.96 -3.09 1.80
CA LYS A 43 12.61 -2.67 2.14
C LYS A 43 11.96 -3.72 3.02
N TYR A 44 11.31 -3.27 4.09
CA TYR A 44 10.75 -4.17 5.11
C TYR A 44 9.65 -3.45 5.89
N ASN A 45 9.05 -4.14 6.87
CA ASN A 45 8.10 -3.57 7.80
C ASN A 45 8.83 -2.80 8.91
N GLY A 46 8.65 -1.49 8.98
CA GLY A 46 9.33 -0.64 9.95
C GLY A 46 8.96 -0.93 11.41
N LYS A 47 7.84 -1.62 11.69
CA LYS A 47 7.45 -1.99 13.06
C LYS A 47 8.06 -3.33 13.51
N SER A 48 8.17 -4.31 12.62
CA SER A 48 8.54 -5.68 12.98
C SER A 48 9.88 -6.15 12.42
N GLY A 49 10.45 -5.45 11.43
CA GLY A 49 11.68 -5.88 10.78
C GLY A 49 11.47 -6.96 9.71
N LYS A 50 10.26 -7.50 9.59
CA LYS A 50 9.92 -8.60 8.68
C LYS A 50 9.51 -8.10 7.29
N ASP A 51 9.45 -9.01 6.33
CA ASP A 51 8.90 -8.72 5.01
C ASP A 51 7.40 -8.38 5.07
N ASN A 52 6.98 -7.48 4.16
CA ASN A 52 5.60 -7.03 4.06
C ASN A 52 4.77 -7.80 3.02
N THR A 53 5.31 -8.86 2.41
CA THR A 53 4.68 -9.55 1.28
C THR A 53 3.24 -9.97 1.57
N THR A 54 2.99 -10.64 2.70
CA THR A 54 1.63 -11.06 3.09
C THR A 54 0.70 -9.86 3.26
N GLY A 55 1.16 -8.80 3.91
CA GLY A 55 0.38 -7.58 4.09
C GLY A 55 0.07 -6.87 2.77
N ILE A 56 1.03 -6.87 1.82
CA ILE A 56 0.85 -6.32 0.47
C ILE A 56 -0.21 -7.11 -0.29
N VAL A 57 -0.18 -8.44 -0.24
CA VAL A 57 -1.17 -9.29 -0.91
C VAL A 57 -2.58 -9.01 -0.39
N ILE A 58 -2.75 -8.96 0.94
CA ILE A 58 -4.05 -8.67 1.56
C ILE A 58 -4.52 -7.25 1.20
N TYR A 59 -3.63 -6.26 1.30
CA TYR A 59 -3.93 -4.88 0.91
C TYR A 59 -4.40 -4.80 -0.55
N SER A 60 -3.67 -5.42 -1.47
CA SER A 60 -4.00 -5.41 -2.89
C SER A 60 -5.33 -6.11 -3.19
N ALA A 61 -5.63 -7.22 -2.52
CA ALA A 61 -6.90 -7.92 -2.67
C ALA A 61 -8.08 -7.05 -2.22
N ILE A 62 -7.97 -6.37 -1.08
CA ILE A 62 -9.02 -5.46 -0.58
C ILE A 62 -9.21 -4.29 -1.54
N VAL A 63 -8.11 -3.66 -1.98
CA VAL A 63 -8.19 -2.55 -2.95
C VAL A 63 -8.87 -3.00 -4.24
N ALA A 64 -8.55 -4.18 -4.75
CA ALA A 64 -9.17 -4.72 -5.96
C ALA A 64 -10.68 -4.91 -5.79
N ILE A 65 -11.13 -5.49 -4.66
CA ILE A 65 -12.57 -5.68 -4.36
C ILE A 65 -13.29 -4.33 -4.30
N VAL A 66 -12.72 -3.36 -3.58
CA VAL A 66 -13.33 -2.03 -3.42
C VAL A 66 -13.44 -1.30 -4.76
N VAL A 67 -12.36 -1.27 -5.53
CA VAL A 67 -12.33 -0.61 -6.84
C VAL A 67 -13.29 -1.28 -7.81
N PHE A 68 -13.26 -2.62 -7.89
CA PHE A 68 -14.15 -3.37 -8.77
C PHE A 68 -15.62 -3.17 -8.39
N GLY A 69 -15.96 -3.27 -7.11
CA GLY A 69 -17.32 -3.03 -6.63
C GLY A 69 -17.80 -1.60 -6.94
N PHE A 70 -16.95 -0.60 -6.72
CA PHE A 70 -17.26 0.78 -7.07
C PHE A 70 -17.48 0.96 -8.58
N MET A 71 -16.64 0.35 -9.41
CA MET A 71 -16.80 0.38 -10.87
C MET A 71 -18.12 -0.25 -11.30
N VAL A 72 -18.48 -1.42 -10.77
CA VAL A 72 -19.76 -2.08 -11.08
C VAL A 72 -20.95 -1.17 -10.75
N VAL A 73 -20.95 -0.56 -9.57
CA VAL A 73 -22.02 0.38 -9.15
C VAL A 73 -22.06 1.59 -10.06
N LEU A 74 -20.90 2.19 -10.36
CA LEU A 74 -20.81 3.38 -11.20
C LEU A 74 -21.30 3.10 -12.63
N PHE A 75 -20.89 1.98 -13.24
CA PHE A 75 -21.36 1.60 -14.56
C PHE A 75 -22.85 1.25 -14.58
N ALA A 76 -23.35 0.54 -13.57
CA ALA A 76 -24.78 0.25 -13.46
C ALA A 76 -25.61 1.55 -13.34
N ALA A 77 -25.17 2.49 -12.50
CA ALA A 77 -25.83 3.78 -12.34
C ALA A 77 -25.82 4.60 -13.64
N LEU A 78 -24.67 4.67 -14.33
CA LEU A 78 -24.57 5.33 -15.63
C LEU A 78 -25.48 4.67 -16.66
N ALA A 79 -25.52 3.34 -16.73
CA ALA A 79 -26.40 2.62 -17.65
C ALA A 79 -27.87 2.95 -17.40
N ILE A 80 -28.31 2.93 -16.13
CA ILE A 80 -29.68 3.29 -15.73
C ILE A 80 -30.01 4.73 -16.14
N LEU A 81 -29.12 5.69 -15.83
CA LEU A 81 -29.32 7.10 -16.20
C LEU A 81 -29.45 7.27 -17.72
N THR A 82 -28.57 6.64 -18.50
CA THR A 82 -28.66 6.73 -19.97
C THR A 82 -29.89 6.05 -20.56
N ALA A 83 -30.47 5.07 -19.87
CA ALA A 83 -31.70 4.40 -20.28
C ALA A 83 -32.95 5.21 -19.96
N THR A 84 -32.94 6.02 -18.88
CA THR A 84 -34.08 6.85 -18.47
C THR A 84 -34.09 8.25 -19.09
N THR A 85 -32.96 8.70 -19.66
CA THR A 85 -32.87 9.99 -20.39
C THR A 85 -33.16 9.88 -21.90
N LYS A 86 -33.47 8.68 -22.40
CA LYS A 86 -33.95 8.46 -23.78
C LYS A 86 -35.47 8.38 -23.80
#